data_AF-A0A1R1YDU5-F1
#
_entry.id   AF-A0A1R1YDU5-F1
#
_cell.length_a   1.000
_cell.length_b   1.000
_cell.length_c   1.000
_cell.angle_alpha   90.00
_cell.angle_beta   90.00
_cell.angle_gamma   90.00
#
_symmetry.space_group_name_H-M   'P 1'
#
loop_
_entity.id
_entity.type
_entity.pdbx_description
1 polymer ?
#
loop_
_entity_poly.entity_id
_entity_poly.type
_entity_poly.pdbx_seq_one_letter_code
_entity_poly.pdbx_strand_id
1 'polypeptide(L)' 'MQTTRVSTEEGEKKAREVGAIFMETSAKAGYNVKELFKKIARALPYQNTPNPDANKASMIDVTLNTTNGNNLQNSDCAC' A
#
# COMPACT_ATOMS: atom_id res chain seq x y z
N MET A 1 -17.13 1.65 -28.94
CA MET A 1 -16.01 2.17 -28.14
C MET A 1 -16.38 2.05 -26.68
N GLN A 2 -15.64 1.25 -25.90
CA GLN A 2 -15.92 1.11 -24.47
C GLN A 2 -15.22 2.26 -23.74
N THR A 3 -15.99 3.12 -23.08
CA THR A 3 -15.43 4.16 -22.23
C THR A 3 -14.77 3.50 -21.03
N THR A 4 -13.48 3.73 -20.80
CA THR A 4 -12.73 3.21 -19.64
C THR A 4 -13.11 3.89 -18.32
N ARG A 5 -14.28 4.54 -18.28
CA ARG A 5 -14.82 5.20 -17.10
C ARG A 5 -15.80 4.25 -16.44
N VAL A 6 -15.43 3.79 -15.26
CA VAL A 6 -16.31 3.03 -14.38
C VAL A 6 -17.17 4.03 -13.59
N SER A 7 -18.44 3.73 -13.38
CA SER A 7 -19.28 4.52 -12.48
C SER A 7 -18.96 4.19 -11.03
N THR A 8 -19.24 5.11 -10.12
CA THR A 8 -19.04 4.90 -8.68
C THR A 8 -19.87 3.73 -8.17
N GLU A 9 -21.12 3.62 -8.64
CA GLU A 9 -22.05 2.55 -8.29
C GLU A 9 -21.55 1.18 -8.72
N GLU A 10 -21.01 1.05 -9.94
CA GLU A 10 -20.46 -0.21 -10.44
C GLU A 10 -19.24 -0.65 -9.63
N GLY A 11 -18.34 0.29 -9.33
CA GLY A 11 -17.17 0.04 -8.49
C GLY A 11 -17.54 -0.38 -7.06
N GLU A 12 -18.50 0.31 -6.44
CA GLU A 12 -18.94 -0.02 -5.08
C GLU A 12 -19.67 -1.37 -5.03
N LYS A 13 -20.58 -1.62 -5.99
CA LYS A 13 -21.29 -2.89 -6.11
C LYS A 13 -20.28 -4.03 -6.22
N LYS A 14 -19.28 -3.90 -7.10
CA LYS A 14 -18.28 -4.95 -7.30
C LYS A 14 -17.46 -5.20 -6.04
N ALA A 15 -17.04 -4.16 -5.34
CA ALA A 15 -16.30 -4.27 -4.09
C ALA A 15 -17.13 -5.00 -3.01
N ARG A 16 -18.42 -4.70 -2.93
CA ARG A 16 -19.35 -5.37 -2.00
C ARG A 16 -19.50 -6.86 -2.31
N GLU A 17 -19.60 -7.22 -3.59
CA GLU A 17 -19.67 -8.64 -4.03
C GLU A 17 -18.46 -9.46 -3.61
N VAL A 18 -17.26 -8.85 -3.65
CA VAL A 18 -16.00 -9.54 -3.31
C VAL A 18 -15.57 -9.33 -1.85
N GLY A 19 -16.36 -8.61 -1.05
CA GLY A 19 -16.01 -8.27 0.34
C GLY A 19 -14.79 -7.36 0.47
N ALA A 20 -14.47 -6.58 -0.56
CA ALA A 20 -13.35 -5.65 -0.57
C ALA A 20 -13.76 -4.23 -0.16
N ILE A 21 -12.78 -3.44 0.26
CA ILE A 21 -12.97 -2.03 0.59
C ILE A 21 -12.96 -1.20 -0.69
N PHE A 22 -13.98 -0.34 -0.87
CA PHE A 22 -14.04 0.64 -1.96
C PHE A 22 -13.63 2.05 -1.48
N MET A 23 -12.90 2.79 -2.33
CA MET A 23 -12.58 4.20 -2.20
C MET A 23 -12.05 4.76 -3.53
N GLU A 24 -12.68 5.82 -4.07
CA GLU A 24 -12.17 6.51 -5.25
C GLU A 24 -10.89 7.28 -4.90
N THR A 25 -9.78 6.94 -5.55
CA THR A 25 -8.45 7.47 -5.23
C THR A 25 -7.75 7.87 -6.53
N SER A 26 -7.08 9.02 -6.54
CA SER A 26 -6.26 9.46 -7.68
C SER A 26 -4.80 9.56 -7.27
N ALA A 27 -3.99 8.62 -7.75
CA ALA A 27 -2.53 8.65 -7.54
C ALA A 27 -1.89 9.89 -8.16
N LYS A 28 -2.39 10.35 -9.32
CA LYS A 28 -1.87 11.53 -10.02
C LYS A 28 -2.16 12.84 -9.28
N ALA A 29 -3.35 12.97 -8.70
CA ALA A 29 -3.74 14.18 -7.97
C ALA A 29 -3.42 14.11 -6.46
N GLY A 30 -2.98 12.94 -5.96
CA GLY A 30 -2.83 12.68 -4.53
C GLY A 30 -4.16 12.63 -3.77
N TYR A 31 -5.29 12.50 -4.47
CA TYR A 31 -6.63 12.49 -3.88
C TYR A 31 -6.92 11.15 -3.19
N ASN A 32 -7.38 11.20 -1.94
CA ASN A 32 -7.75 10.05 -1.08
C ASN A 32 -6.66 9.01 -0.79
N VAL A 33 -5.42 9.21 -1.25
CA VAL A 33 -4.33 8.24 -1.08
C VAL A 33 -4.04 8.00 0.41
N LYS A 34 -3.91 9.07 1.21
CA LYS A 34 -3.62 8.96 2.65
C LYS A 34 -4.77 8.32 3.43
N GLU A 35 -6.02 8.62 3.06
CA GLU A 35 -7.19 8.06 3.72
C GLU A 35 -7.38 6.58 3.40
N LEU A 36 -7.09 6.18 2.16
CA LEU A 36 -7.10 4.78 1.75
C LEU A 36 -6.17 3.94 2.62
N PHE A 37 -4.91 4.35 2.76
CA PHE A 37 -3.94 3.63 3.59
C PHE A 37 -4.33 3.59 5.07
N LYS A 38 -4.88 4.69 5.62
CA LYS A 38 -5.42 4.70 6.99
C LYS A 38 -6.59 3.72 7.15
N LYS A 39 -7.48 3.66 6.18
CA LYS A 39 -8.64 2.75 6.19
C LYS A 39 -8.20 1.29 6.13
N ILE A 40 -7.21 0.97 5.29
CA ILE A 40 -6.59 -0.35 5.23
C ILE A 40 -5.94 -0.69 6.57
N ALA A 41 -5.10 0.19 7.13
CA ALA A 41 -4.42 -0.05 8.40
C ALA A 41 -5.38 -0.33 9.57
N ARG A 42 -6.56 0.30 9.58
CA ARG A 42 -7.63 0.04 10.56
C ARG A 42 -8.41 -1.24 10.30
N ALA A 43 -8.54 -1.64 9.05
CA ALA A 43 -9.24 -2.85 8.64
C ALA A 43 -8.37 -4.12 8.79
N LEU A 44 -7.05 -3.95 8.95
CA LEU A 44 -6.18 -5.06 9.31
C LEU A 44 -6.59 -5.57 10.71
N PRO A 45 -6.79 -6.89 10.87
CA PRO A 45 -7.06 -7.47 12.17
C PRO A 45 -5.89 -7.14 13.11
N TYR A 46 -6.17 -6.32 14.11
CA TYR A 46 -5.16 -5.78 15.03
C TYR A 46 -4.56 -6.90 15.87
N GLN A 47 -3.25 -7.15 15.75
CA GLN A 47 -2.49 -7.79 16.82
C GLN A 47 -2.27 -6.71 17.89
N ASN A 48 -2.93 -6.86 19.04
CA ASN A 48 -2.88 -5.92 20.16
C ASN A 48 -1.45 -5.61 20.64
N THR A 49 -0.99 -4.38 20.45
CA THR A 49 -0.23 -3.65 21.50
C THR A 49 -0.49 -2.14 21.37
N PRO A 50 -1.50 -1.59 22.07
CA PRO A 50 -1.63 -0.15 22.20
C PRO A 50 -0.62 0.35 23.24
N ASN A 51 0.53 0.87 22.80
CA ASN A 51 1.32 1.76 23.64
C ASN A 51 0.80 3.20 23.44
N PRO A 52 0.33 3.89 24.50
CA PRO A 52 -0.24 5.23 24.42
C PRO A 52 0.78 6.36 24.07
N ASP A 53 2.04 6.01 23.73
CA ASP A 53 3.13 6.96 23.45
C ASP A 53 3.55 7.03 21.97
N ALA A 54 2.70 6.58 21.04
CA ALA A 54 3.03 6.48 19.60
C ALA A 54 3.14 7.82 18.82
N ASN A 55 3.31 8.96 19.49
CA ASN A 55 3.61 10.23 18.82
C ASN A 55 5.10 10.39 18.44
N LYS A 56 5.98 9.39 18.72
CA LYS A 56 7.43 9.59 18.51
C LYS A 56 8.27 8.37 18.14
N ALA A 57 7.73 7.33 17.52
CA ALA A 57 8.61 6.23 17.07
C ALA A 57 8.03 5.47 15.87
N SER A 58 8.39 5.88 14.66
CA SER A 58 8.59 4.99 13.51
C SER A 58 9.26 5.78 12.37
N MET A 59 10.44 6.34 12.63
CA MET A 59 11.42 6.49 11.55
C MET A 59 12.17 5.17 11.53
N ILE A 60 11.92 4.36 10.50
CA ILE A 60 12.70 3.14 10.26
C ILE A 60 13.95 3.61 9.54
N ASP A 61 15.08 3.64 10.26
CA ASP A 61 16.38 3.95 9.67
C ASP A 61 16.86 2.73 8.86
N VAL A 62 17.01 2.91 7.55
CA VAL A 62 17.49 1.86 6.64
C VAL A 62 18.98 2.10 6.42
N THR A 63 19.81 1.46 7.23
CA THR A 63 21.26 1.43 7.01
C THR A 63 21.59 0.47 5.86
N LEU A 64 21.93 1.01 4.69
CA LEU A 64 22.46 0.25 3.57
C LEU A 64 23.92 -0.12 3.87
N ASN A 65 24.18 -1.35 4.33
CA ASN A 65 25.54 -1.86 4.40
C ASN A 65 26.03 -2.19 2.98
N THR A 66 26.69 -1.22 2.32
CA THR A 66 27.38 -1.47 1.05
C THR A 66 28.72 -2.14 1.36
N THR A 67 28.74 -3.46 1.45
CA THR A 67 30.00 -4.21 1.49
C THR A 67 30.57 -4.28 0.09
N ASN A 68 31.46 -3.33 -0.21
CA ASN A 68 32.47 -3.46 -1.25
C ASN A 68 33.30 -4.72 -1.01
N GLY A 69 33.29 -5.68 -1.93
CA GLY A 69 34.27 -6.78 -1.94
C GLY A 69 33.81 -8.09 -2.58
N ASN A 70 33.95 -8.17 -3.92
CA ASN A 70 34.38 -9.35 -4.68
C ASN A 70 33.78 -10.73 -4.34
N ASN A 71 32.69 -11.13 -5.02
CA ASN A 71 32.67 -12.46 -5.62
C ASN A 71 31.72 -12.56 -6.83
N LEU A 72 32.33 -12.92 -7.96
CA LEU A 72 31.72 -13.30 -9.22
C LEU A 72 30.92 -14.61 -9.04
N GLN A 73 29.59 -14.54 -9.11
CA GLN A 73 28.82 -15.66 -9.65
C GLN A 73 27.45 -15.20 -10.18
N ASN A 74 27.44 -15.03 -11.50
CA ASN A 74 26.37 -15.40 -12.42
C ASN A 74 24.96 -15.51 -11.82
N SER A 75 24.16 -14.47 -12.00
CA SER A 75 22.72 -14.64 -12.14
C SER A 75 22.25 -13.71 -13.23
N ASP A 76 22.48 -14.15 -14.47
CA ASP A 76 21.85 -13.67 -15.68
C ASP A 76 20.32 -13.71 -15.48
N CYS A 77 19.71 -12.53 -15.31
CA CYS A 77 18.28 -12.40 -15.19
C CYS A 77 17.75 -12.00 -16.57
N ALA A 78 17.26 -13.00 -17.32
CA ALA A 78 16.59 -12.79 -18.59
C ALA A 78 15.19 -12.19 -18.33
N CYS A 79 15.04 -10.91 -18.66
CA CYS A 79 13.76 -10.21 -18.84
C CYS A 79 13.87 -9.27 -20.05
#